data_AF-A0A0Q4UGF1-F1
#
_entry.id   AF-A0A0Q4UGF1-F1
#
_cell.length_a   1.000
_cell.length_b   1.000
_cell.length_c   1.000
_cell.angle_alpha   90.00
_cell.angle_beta   90.00
_cell.angle_gamma   90.00
#
_symmetry.space_group_name_H-M   'P 1'
#
loop_
_entity.id
_entity.type
_entity.pdbx_description
1 polymer ?
#
loop_
_entity_poly.entity_id
_entity_poly.type
_entity_poly.pdbx_seq_one_letter_code
_entity_poly.pdbx_strand_id
1 'polypeptide(L)'
;MGYEPFSAELDALGPDRDWPPFNSEPQPDTPLSRKGLKASPYVYRDPSKIPPRAWLYDRRLIRGFISTTVAPGGIGKSSLELVEAIALATGRTLLGVPVPVPCRVWYWCGEDPLEEIERRVAAILIRYGIDPAELDGRLFLDSGRTSEIVIAETTRAGTVLAQPVLAALRETIDENSIDVVILDPFISTHRVYEAAVSRRDAVAKALREDYPRLAGELAALARQLAQTEAEVRLANRERPEDRPLIVGPEEMVRGVPPNGMVGSSMFPRLLDRLYLPNLDRIQQAAGNAVWSPDKVATA
;
A
#
# COMPACT_ATOMS: atom_id res chain seq x y z
N MET A 1 3.44 -9.16 -39.94
CA MET A 1 4.90 -9.32 -39.73
C MET A 1 5.07 -10.39 -38.67
N GLY A 2 5.56 -11.57 -39.05
CA GLY A 2 5.78 -12.68 -38.13
C GLY A 2 6.88 -12.32 -37.14
N TYR A 3 6.61 -12.56 -35.86
CA TYR A 3 7.57 -12.44 -34.78
C TYR A 3 8.44 -13.70 -34.82
N GLU A 4 9.71 -13.57 -35.23
CA GLU A 4 10.68 -14.63 -34.99
C GLU A 4 11.07 -14.59 -33.51
N PRO A 5 10.88 -15.69 -32.75
CA PRO A 5 11.28 -15.72 -31.36
C PRO A 5 12.80 -15.55 -31.25
N PHE A 6 13.23 -14.88 -30.18
CA PHE A 6 14.62 -14.66 -29.76
C PHE A 6 15.40 -15.97 -29.44
N SER A 7 15.09 -17.09 -30.09
CA SER A 7 15.58 -18.41 -29.72
C SER A 7 17.06 -18.60 -30.08
N ALA A 8 17.52 -18.16 -31.25
CA ALA A 8 18.87 -18.52 -31.74
C ALA A 8 20.04 -18.03 -30.85
N GLU A 9 19.91 -16.85 -30.21
CA GLU A 9 20.96 -16.31 -29.32
C GLU A 9 20.86 -16.88 -27.89
N LEU A 10 19.69 -17.35 -27.46
CA LEU A 10 19.46 -17.97 -26.15
C LEU A 10 19.72 -19.49 -26.17
N ASP A 11 19.46 -20.15 -27.30
CA ASP A 11 19.79 -21.56 -27.56
C ASP A 11 21.32 -21.77 -27.56
N ALA A 12 22.10 -20.75 -27.91
CA ALA A 12 23.57 -20.77 -27.93
C ALA A 12 24.22 -20.85 -26.53
N LEU A 13 23.45 -20.60 -25.46
CA LEU A 13 23.95 -20.63 -24.08
C LEU A 13 24.01 -22.05 -23.50
N GLY A 14 23.45 -23.04 -24.21
CA GLY A 14 23.60 -24.47 -23.88
C GLY A 14 23.05 -24.89 -22.51
N PRO A 15 23.12 -26.19 -22.18
CA PRO A 15 22.80 -26.72 -20.85
C PRO A 15 23.88 -26.37 -19.80
N ASP A 16 25.11 -26.11 -20.25
CA ASP A 16 26.25 -25.67 -19.44
C ASP A 16 26.37 -24.15 -19.49
N ARG A 17 25.76 -23.54 -18.48
CA ARG A 17 25.51 -22.11 -18.31
C ARG A 17 26.81 -21.31 -18.12
N ASP A 18 27.12 -20.38 -19.03
CA ASP A 18 28.05 -19.27 -18.76
C ASP A 18 27.27 -17.94 -18.72
N TRP A 19 26.30 -17.86 -17.81
CA TRP A 19 25.62 -16.60 -17.53
C TRP A 19 26.58 -15.69 -16.77
N PRO A 20 26.64 -14.37 -17.07
CA PRO A 20 27.34 -13.47 -16.17
C PRO A 20 26.74 -13.65 -14.76
N PRO A 21 27.54 -13.99 -13.75
CA PRO A 21 27.06 -14.26 -12.41
C PRO A 21 26.27 -13.06 -11.88
N PHE A 22 25.26 -13.33 -11.04
CA PHE A 22 24.52 -12.29 -10.34
C PHE A 22 25.48 -11.65 -9.32
N ASN A 23 26.22 -10.63 -9.78
CA ASN A 23 27.45 -10.14 -9.15
C ASN A 23 28.51 -11.24 -8.96
N SER A 24 29.53 -11.26 -9.82
CA SER A 24 30.71 -12.14 -9.69
C SER A 24 31.47 -12.01 -8.37
N GLU A 25 31.12 -11.04 -7.51
CA GLU A 25 31.63 -10.93 -6.16
C GLU A 25 30.49 -10.49 -5.22
N PRO A 26 30.35 -11.08 -4.01
CA PRO A 26 29.66 -10.38 -2.93
C PRO A 26 30.33 -9.02 -2.80
N GLN A 27 29.65 -7.96 -3.25
CA GLN A 27 30.05 -6.62 -2.85
C GLN A 27 30.02 -6.67 -1.32
N PRO A 28 31.17 -6.45 -0.63
CA PRO A 28 31.13 -6.29 0.81
C PRO A 28 30.06 -5.26 1.11
N ASP A 29 29.33 -5.42 2.22
CA ASP A 29 28.43 -4.41 2.78
C ASP A 29 29.23 -3.12 2.97
N THR A 30 29.44 -2.42 1.88
CA THR A 30 30.17 -1.18 1.81
C THR A 30 29.12 -0.24 2.37
N PRO A 31 29.27 0.25 3.61
CA PRO A 31 28.28 1.14 4.20
C PRO A 31 28.04 2.21 3.16
N LEU A 32 26.80 2.27 2.63
CA LEU A 32 26.43 3.07 1.46
C LEU A 32 27.19 4.37 1.59
N SER A 33 28.28 4.46 0.83
CA SER A 33 29.12 5.63 0.89
C SER A 33 28.15 6.68 0.44
N ARG A 34 27.77 7.59 1.36
CA ARG A 34 27.07 8.81 0.99
C ARG A 34 28.06 9.65 0.20
N LYS A 35 28.54 9.14 -0.96
CA LYS A 35 28.97 9.95 -2.06
C LYS A 35 27.82 10.92 -2.23
N GLY A 36 28.07 12.19 -1.92
CA GLY A 36 27.05 13.22 -2.01
C GLY A 36 26.33 13.10 -3.35
N LEU A 37 25.01 13.30 -3.34
CA LEU A 37 24.20 13.22 -4.54
C LEU A 37 24.79 14.16 -5.60
N LYS A 38 25.46 13.58 -6.60
CA LYS A 38 26.02 14.29 -7.74
C LYS A 38 25.29 13.79 -8.97
N ALA A 39 24.62 14.70 -9.66
CA ALA A 39 24.05 14.40 -10.96
C ALA A 39 25.18 14.14 -11.95
N SER A 40 25.21 12.94 -12.54
CA SER A 40 26.13 12.63 -13.64
C SER A 40 25.52 13.10 -14.95
N PRO A 41 26.26 13.81 -15.82
CA PRO A 41 25.78 14.16 -17.14
C PRO A 41 25.53 12.89 -17.97
N TYR A 42 24.45 12.89 -18.77
CA TYR A 42 24.20 11.83 -19.73
C TYR A 42 25.31 11.81 -20.79
N VAL A 43 25.92 10.63 -20.99
CA VAL A 43 26.86 10.37 -22.09
C VAL A 43 26.12 9.53 -23.11
N TYR A 44 26.03 10.02 -24.35
CA TYR A 44 25.40 9.27 -25.42
C TYR A 44 26.06 7.90 -25.58
N ARG A 45 25.24 6.86 -25.57
CA ARG A 45 25.62 5.49 -25.87
C ARG A 45 24.91 5.10 -27.16
N ASP A 46 25.68 4.65 -28.13
CA ASP A 46 25.16 4.07 -29.36
C ASP A 46 24.14 2.95 -29.01
N PRO A 47 22.89 3.03 -29.51
CA PRO A 47 21.85 2.04 -29.22
C PRO A 47 22.27 0.59 -29.52
N SER A 48 23.09 0.37 -30.55
CA SER A 48 23.58 -0.97 -30.91
C SER A 48 24.49 -1.59 -29.84
N LYS A 49 25.06 -0.75 -28.96
CA LYS A 49 25.93 -1.18 -27.86
C LYS A 49 25.16 -1.40 -26.57
N ILE A 50 23.84 -1.15 -26.53
CA ILE A 50 23.01 -1.39 -25.35
C ILE A 50 22.55 -2.85 -25.41
N PRO A 51 22.87 -3.68 -24.40
CA PRO A 51 22.45 -5.08 -24.42
C PRO A 51 20.92 -5.18 -24.42
N PRO A 52 20.34 -6.16 -25.13
CA PRO A 52 18.91 -6.41 -25.09
C PRO A 52 18.47 -6.77 -23.66
N ARG A 53 17.19 -6.54 -23.35
CA ARG A 53 16.62 -6.93 -22.05
C ARG A 53 16.61 -8.46 -21.94
N ALA A 54 17.09 -8.96 -20.81
CA ALA A 54 17.03 -10.36 -20.47
C ALA A 54 15.63 -10.73 -19.94
N TRP A 55 14.67 -10.86 -20.86
CA TRP A 55 13.31 -11.31 -20.55
C TRP A 55 13.30 -12.79 -20.16
N LEU A 56 12.64 -13.10 -19.04
CA LEU A 56 12.45 -14.47 -18.54
C LEU A 56 11.04 -14.98 -18.87
N TYR A 57 10.05 -14.09 -18.92
CA TYR A 57 8.65 -14.44 -19.17
C TYR A 57 7.93 -13.28 -19.88
N ASP A 58 7.80 -13.40 -21.20
CA ASP A 58 7.31 -12.35 -22.12
C ASP A 58 7.74 -10.93 -21.70
N ARG A 59 6.82 -9.98 -21.57
CA ARG A 59 7.09 -8.59 -21.19
C ARG A 59 6.86 -8.33 -19.70
N ARG A 60 6.79 -9.40 -18.90
CA ARG A 60 6.45 -9.32 -17.48
C ARG A 60 7.68 -9.44 -16.58
N LEU A 61 8.56 -10.40 -16.85
CA LEU A 61 9.71 -10.68 -15.97
C LEU A 61 11.03 -10.38 -16.69
N ILE A 62 11.80 -9.43 -16.13
CA ILE A 62 13.15 -9.09 -16.60
C ILE A 62 14.15 -9.46 -15.51
N ARG A 63 15.24 -10.13 -15.88
CA ARG A 63 16.33 -10.45 -14.96
C ARG A 63 16.89 -9.19 -14.29
N GLY A 64 17.06 -9.23 -12.97
CA GLY A 64 17.57 -8.12 -12.16
C GLY A 64 16.55 -7.04 -11.80
N PHE A 65 15.28 -7.20 -12.19
CA PHE A 65 14.20 -6.29 -11.85
C PHE A 65 13.20 -6.95 -10.91
N ILE A 66 12.66 -6.16 -9.98
CA ILE A 66 11.49 -6.55 -9.20
C ILE A 66 10.25 -6.27 -10.04
N SER A 67 9.36 -7.26 -10.11
CA SER A 67 8.06 -7.16 -10.77
C SER A 67 6.95 -7.42 -9.75
N THR A 68 5.76 -6.87 -9.97
CA THR A 68 4.64 -7.04 -9.03
C THR A 68 3.34 -7.29 -9.78
N THR A 69 2.65 -8.37 -9.42
CA THR A 69 1.28 -8.65 -9.87
C THR A 69 0.29 -8.02 -8.88
N VAL A 70 -0.55 -7.10 -9.35
CA VAL A 70 -1.53 -6.41 -8.50
C VAL A 70 -2.94 -6.77 -8.93
N ALA A 71 -3.72 -7.27 -7.98
CA ALA A 71 -5.06 -7.79 -8.19
C ALA A 71 -5.84 -7.78 -6.86
N PRO A 72 -7.16 -7.52 -6.87
CA PRO A 72 -8.04 -7.81 -5.73
C PRO A 72 -7.89 -9.26 -5.21
N GLY A 73 -8.17 -9.46 -3.91
CA GLY A 73 -8.14 -10.80 -3.31
C GLY A 73 -9.17 -11.74 -3.97
N GLY A 74 -8.81 -13.02 -4.07
CA GLY A 74 -9.71 -14.06 -4.56
C GLY A 74 -9.88 -14.17 -6.08
N ILE A 75 -9.17 -13.36 -6.89
CA ILE A 75 -9.33 -13.39 -8.36
C ILE A 75 -8.34 -14.31 -9.09
N GLY A 76 -7.53 -15.09 -8.36
CA GLY A 76 -6.64 -16.10 -8.94
C GLY A 76 -5.20 -15.68 -9.21
N LYS A 77 -4.69 -14.63 -8.54
CA LYS A 77 -3.27 -14.20 -8.65
C LYS A 77 -2.30 -15.34 -8.30
N SER A 78 -2.50 -16.00 -7.16
CA SER A 78 -1.68 -17.15 -6.73
C SER A 78 -1.73 -18.30 -7.74
N SER A 79 -2.91 -18.58 -8.29
CA SER A 79 -3.07 -19.60 -9.34
C SER A 79 -2.33 -19.24 -10.61
N LEU A 80 -2.37 -17.96 -11.04
CA LEU A 80 -1.61 -17.47 -12.18
C LEU A 80 -0.09 -17.63 -11.93
N GLU A 81 0.40 -17.16 -10.78
CA GLU A 81 1.81 -17.18 -10.43
C GLU A 81 2.37 -18.61 -10.32
N LEU A 82 1.60 -19.57 -9.80
CA LEU A 82 1.96 -20.99 -9.78
C LEU A 82 2.07 -21.61 -11.19
N VAL A 83 1.15 -21.28 -12.10
CA VAL A 83 1.23 -21.78 -13.49
C VAL A 83 2.43 -21.15 -14.21
N GLU A 84 2.69 -19.86 -13.98
CA GLU A 84 3.87 -19.18 -14.53
C GLU A 84 5.18 -19.76 -13.96
N ALA A 85 5.22 -20.08 -12.66
CA ALA A 85 6.36 -20.73 -12.02
C ALA A 85 6.67 -22.09 -12.67
N ILE A 86 5.63 -22.90 -12.93
CA ILE A 86 5.78 -24.20 -13.59
C ILE A 86 6.15 -24.03 -15.07
N ALA A 87 5.59 -23.04 -15.77
CA ALA A 87 5.99 -22.71 -17.14
C ALA A 87 7.47 -22.35 -17.20
N LEU A 88 7.93 -21.49 -16.29
CA LEU A 88 9.33 -21.11 -16.15
C LEU A 88 10.22 -22.31 -15.80
N ALA A 89 9.82 -23.15 -14.85
CA ALA A 89 10.59 -24.32 -14.44
C ALA A 89 10.76 -25.33 -15.58
N THR A 90 9.69 -25.57 -16.34
CA THR A 90 9.68 -26.57 -17.44
C THR A 90 10.15 -26.01 -18.79
N GLY A 91 10.15 -24.68 -18.97
CA GLY A 91 10.33 -24.06 -20.28
C GLY A 91 9.12 -24.16 -21.21
N ARG A 92 7.96 -24.64 -20.72
CA ARG A 92 6.78 -24.88 -21.55
C ARG A 92 5.92 -23.62 -21.69
N THR A 93 5.28 -23.47 -22.85
CA THR A 93 4.36 -22.38 -23.15
C THR A 93 2.94 -22.68 -22.63
N LEU A 94 2.76 -22.75 -21.30
CA LEU A 94 1.50 -23.21 -20.69
C LEU A 94 0.32 -22.22 -20.88
N LEU A 95 0.59 -20.92 -20.83
CA LEU A 95 -0.41 -19.85 -20.96
C LEU A 95 -0.37 -19.15 -22.31
N GLY A 96 0.19 -19.80 -23.34
CA GLY A 96 0.46 -19.15 -24.64
C GLY A 96 1.62 -18.14 -24.59
N VAL A 97 2.32 -18.05 -23.47
CA VAL A 97 3.51 -17.22 -23.28
C VAL A 97 4.77 -18.08 -23.45
N PRO A 98 5.66 -17.76 -24.41
CA PRO A 98 6.90 -18.47 -24.59
C PRO A 98 7.86 -18.21 -23.42
N VAL A 99 8.53 -19.27 -22.99
CA VAL A 99 9.61 -19.21 -22.01
C VAL A 99 10.93 -19.38 -22.75
N PRO A 100 11.74 -18.32 -22.89
CA PRO A 100 12.95 -18.40 -23.70
C PRO A 100 13.98 -19.39 -23.15
N VAL A 101 14.08 -19.48 -21.82
CA VAL A 101 15.00 -20.40 -21.12
C VAL A 101 14.34 -20.93 -19.85
N PRO A 102 14.39 -22.25 -19.58
CA PRO A 102 13.90 -22.81 -18.32
C PRO A 102 14.69 -22.28 -17.11
N CYS A 103 13.98 -21.85 -16.08
CA CYS A 103 14.51 -21.21 -14.88
C CYS A 103 14.43 -22.14 -13.66
N ARG A 104 15.29 -21.93 -12.66
CA ARG A 104 15.10 -22.47 -11.31
C ARG A 104 14.24 -21.48 -10.53
N VAL A 105 13.03 -21.90 -10.16
CA VAL A 105 12.00 -21.03 -9.59
C VAL A 105 11.72 -21.45 -8.16
N TRP A 106 11.77 -20.48 -7.24
CA TRP A 106 11.32 -20.65 -5.88
C TRP A 106 10.00 -19.93 -5.68
N TYR A 107 8.94 -20.69 -5.41
CA TYR A 107 7.64 -20.18 -5.05
C TYR A 107 7.44 -20.32 -3.54
N TRP A 108 7.33 -19.19 -2.86
CA TRP A 108 7.02 -19.13 -1.44
C TRP A 108 5.62 -18.53 -1.24
N CYS A 109 4.76 -19.26 -0.53
CA CYS A 109 3.41 -18.80 -0.21
C CYS A 109 3.28 -18.46 1.27
N GLY A 110 2.97 -17.20 1.57
CA GLY A 110 2.83 -16.72 2.95
C GLY A 110 1.52 -17.13 3.64
N GLU A 111 0.50 -17.56 2.89
CA GLU A 111 -0.86 -17.76 3.39
C GLU A 111 -1.23 -19.24 3.58
N ASP A 112 -1.00 -20.05 2.54
CA ASP A 112 -1.46 -21.43 2.43
C ASP A 112 -0.43 -22.43 2.99
N PRO A 113 -0.85 -23.55 3.60
CA PRO A 113 0.04 -24.64 3.99
C PRO A 113 0.64 -25.35 2.76
N LEU A 114 1.81 -25.98 2.93
CA LEU A 114 2.52 -26.66 1.84
C LEU A 114 1.63 -27.66 1.08
N GLU A 115 0.83 -28.44 1.79
CA GLU A 115 -0.10 -29.42 1.19
C GLU A 115 -1.08 -28.80 0.18
N GLU A 116 -1.52 -27.55 0.43
CA GLU A 116 -2.41 -26.85 -0.48
C GLU A 116 -1.66 -26.33 -1.72
N ILE A 117 -0.42 -25.90 -1.55
CA ILE A 117 0.47 -25.55 -2.65
C ILE A 117 0.70 -26.79 -3.54
N GLU A 118 1.01 -27.94 -2.94
CA GLU A 118 1.22 -29.21 -3.64
C GLU A 118 -0.03 -29.67 -4.39
N ARG A 119 -1.23 -29.54 -3.80
CA ARG A 119 -2.50 -29.83 -4.49
C ARG A 119 -2.67 -28.99 -5.75
N ARG A 120 -2.34 -27.69 -5.68
CA ARG A 120 -2.41 -26.78 -6.83
C ARG A 120 -1.38 -27.13 -7.89
N VAL A 121 -0.15 -27.46 -7.50
CA VAL A 121 0.89 -27.95 -8.42
C VAL A 121 0.40 -29.22 -9.12
N ALA A 122 -0.07 -30.22 -8.39
CA ALA A 122 -0.59 -31.46 -8.95
C ALA A 122 -1.73 -31.22 -9.96
N ALA A 123 -2.66 -30.32 -9.65
CA ALA A 123 -3.72 -29.94 -10.57
C ALA A 123 -3.19 -29.33 -11.88
N ILE A 124 -2.15 -28.50 -11.80
CA ILE A 124 -1.49 -27.91 -12.97
C ILE A 124 -0.80 -29.00 -13.80
N LEU A 125 -0.04 -29.90 -13.16
CA LEU A 125 0.63 -31.00 -13.85
C LEU A 125 -0.36 -31.90 -14.60
N ILE A 126 -1.47 -32.26 -13.96
CA ILE A 126 -2.55 -33.06 -14.58
C ILE A 126 -3.16 -32.29 -15.77
N ARG A 127 -3.46 -31.01 -15.58
CA ARG A 127 -4.10 -30.18 -16.62
C ARG A 127 -3.25 -30.06 -17.88
N TYR A 128 -1.93 -29.94 -17.73
CA TYR A 128 -1.00 -29.70 -18.83
C TYR A 128 -0.21 -30.94 -19.28
N GLY A 129 -0.43 -32.10 -18.65
CA GLY A 129 0.29 -33.34 -18.98
C GLY A 129 1.80 -33.19 -18.80
N ILE A 130 2.22 -32.65 -17.66
CA ILE A 130 3.64 -32.42 -17.32
C ILE A 130 4.11 -33.60 -16.47
N ASP A 131 5.24 -34.18 -16.83
CA ASP A 131 5.90 -35.20 -16.01
C ASP A 131 6.53 -34.50 -14.79
N PRO A 132 6.23 -34.91 -13.54
CA PRO A 132 6.85 -34.35 -12.35
C PRO A 132 8.39 -34.29 -12.43
N ALA A 133 9.04 -35.23 -13.13
CA ALA A 133 10.49 -35.24 -13.31
C ALA A 133 11.03 -34.00 -14.05
N GLU A 134 10.19 -33.28 -14.80
CA GLU A 134 10.56 -32.01 -15.45
C GLU A 134 10.77 -30.86 -14.44
N LEU A 135 10.27 -31.01 -13.22
CA LEU A 135 10.41 -30.03 -12.13
C LEU A 135 11.60 -30.32 -11.22
N ASP A 136 12.21 -31.51 -11.31
CA ASP A 136 13.25 -31.95 -10.39
C ASP A 136 14.47 -31.01 -10.44
N GLY A 137 14.83 -30.48 -9.27
CA GLY A 137 15.89 -29.48 -9.13
C GLY A 137 15.58 -28.14 -9.79
N ARG A 138 14.34 -27.87 -10.21
CA ARG A 138 13.95 -26.62 -10.86
C ARG A 138 12.83 -25.88 -10.16
N LEU A 139 11.88 -26.57 -9.54
CA LEU A 139 10.82 -25.94 -8.74
C LEU A 139 11.06 -26.17 -7.25
N PHE A 140 11.11 -25.08 -6.48
CA PHE A 140 11.22 -25.08 -5.03
C PHE A 140 9.93 -24.50 -4.45
N LEU A 141 9.36 -25.15 -3.43
CA LEU A 141 8.09 -24.78 -2.83
C LEU A 141 8.26 -24.64 -1.32
N ASP A 142 7.85 -23.50 -0.79
CA ASP A 142 7.83 -23.27 0.65
C ASP A 142 6.54 -22.58 1.09
N SER A 143 6.13 -22.89 2.32
CA SER A 143 5.03 -22.21 3.00
C SER A 143 5.56 -21.31 4.10
N GLY A 144 5.08 -20.08 4.17
CA GLY A 144 5.32 -19.15 5.27
C GLY A 144 4.80 -19.65 6.61
N ARG A 145 3.95 -20.69 6.62
CA ARG A 145 3.49 -21.34 7.86
C ARG A 145 4.55 -22.22 8.51
N THR A 146 5.56 -22.66 7.75
CA THR A 146 6.67 -23.49 8.22
C THR A 146 8.01 -22.77 8.14
N SER A 147 8.20 -21.93 7.12
CA SER A 147 9.44 -21.21 6.82
C SER A 147 9.13 -19.73 6.61
N GLU A 148 9.09 -18.93 7.68
CA GLU A 148 8.68 -17.53 7.60
C GLU A 148 9.80 -16.64 6.99
N ILE A 149 9.45 -15.79 6.02
CA ILE A 149 10.36 -14.81 5.41
C ILE A 149 9.94 -13.40 5.84
N VAL A 150 10.35 -12.95 7.02
CA VAL A 150 10.09 -11.56 7.48
C VAL A 150 11.34 -10.71 7.26
N ILE A 151 11.33 -9.87 6.23
CA ILE A 151 12.48 -9.03 5.85
C ILE A 151 12.48 -7.65 6.52
N ALA A 152 11.32 -7.21 7.05
CA ALA A 152 11.20 -5.91 7.71
C ALA A 152 10.11 -5.90 8.79
N GLU A 153 10.43 -5.26 9.91
CA GLU A 153 9.51 -5.11 11.04
C GLU A 153 9.47 -3.67 11.53
N THR A 154 8.33 -3.26 12.10
CA THR A 154 8.22 -1.95 12.76
C THR A 154 8.52 -2.11 14.24
N THR A 155 9.60 -1.49 14.69
CA THR A 155 9.97 -1.40 16.11
C THR A 155 9.63 -0.02 16.67
N ARG A 156 9.81 0.19 17.99
CA ARG A 156 9.69 1.52 18.61
C ARG A 156 10.68 2.54 18.02
N ALA A 157 11.79 2.09 17.44
CA ALA A 157 12.82 2.94 16.83
C ALA A 157 12.58 3.21 15.33
N GLY A 158 11.50 2.67 14.76
CA GLY A 158 11.20 2.75 13.33
C GLY A 158 11.23 1.38 12.64
N THR A 159 11.12 1.39 11.31
CA THR A 159 11.20 0.17 10.50
C THR A 159 12.64 -0.32 10.44
N VAL A 160 12.86 -1.58 10.82
CA VAL A 160 14.17 -2.23 10.84
C VAL A 160 14.14 -3.39 9.84
N LEU A 161 15.21 -3.53 9.06
CA LEU A 161 15.40 -4.67 8.17
C LEU A 161 15.96 -5.87 8.95
N ALA A 162 15.40 -7.04 8.72
CA ALA A 162 15.87 -8.29 9.31
C ALA A 162 17.09 -8.81 8.52
N GLN A 163 18.27 -8.23 8.77
CA GLN A 163 19.52 -8.58 8.08
C GLN A 163 19.83 -10.09 8.09
N PRO A 164 19.62 -10.85 9.19
CA PRO A 164 19.83 -12.30 9.18
C PRO A 164 18.93 -13.05 8.18
N VAL A 165 17.66 -12.63 8.04
CA VAL A 165 16.71 -13.24 7.09
C VAL A 165 17.10 -12.89 5.66
N LEU A 166 17.55 -11.65 5.41
CA LEU A 166 18.05 -11.24 4.10
C LEU A 166 19.32 -12.01 3.71
N ALA A 167 20.23 -12.26 4.65
CA ALA A 167 21.42 -13.06 4.42
C ALA A 167 21.08 -14.52 4.11
N ALA A 168 20.19 -15.14 4.90
CA ALA A 168 19.73 -16.50 4.65
C ALA A 168 18.98 -16.63 3.30
N LEU A 169 18.13 -15.65 2.96
CA LEU A 169 17.44 -15.61 1.67
C LEU A 169 18.45 -15.62 0.51
N ARG A 170 19.51 -14.80 0.62
CA ARG A 170 20.57 -14.75 -0.38
C ARG A 170 21.35 -16.06 -0.46
N GLU A 171 21.73 -16.63 0.68
CA GLU A 171 22.42 -17.92 0.75
C GLU A 171 21.61 -19.03 0.07
N THR A 172 20.31 -19.15 0.40
CA THR A 172 19.41 -20.11 -0.24
C THR A 172 19.30 -19.90 -1.76
N ILE A 173 19.22 -18.64 -2.22
CA ILE A 173 19.20 -18.30 -3.65
C ILE A 173 20.49 -18.74 -4.33
N ASP A 174 21.64 -18.46 -3.73
CA ASP A 174 22.96 -18.78 -4.28
C ASP A 174 23.21 -20.30 -4.30
N GLU A 175 22.98 -20.99 -3.17
CA GLU A 175 23.12 -22.45 -3.00
C GLU A 175 22.26 -23.23 -4.00
N ASN A 176 21.01 -22.80 -4.19
CA ASN A 176 20.08 -23.45 -5.09
C ASN A 176 20.11 -22.84 -6.49
N SER A 177 20.99 -21.89 -6.79
CA SER A 177 21.08 -21.20 -8.08
C SER A 177 19.71 -20.74 -8.59
N ILE A 178 18.91 -20.12 -7.72
CA ILE A 178 17.55 -19.68 -8.03
C ILE A 178 17.58 -18.51 -9.01
N ASP A 179 16.87 -18.66 -10.12
CA ASP A 179 16.76 -17.65 -11.17
C ASP A 179 15.58 -16.69 -10.90
N VAL A 180 14.49 -17.19 -10.29
CA VAL A 180 13.27 -16.42 -9.99
C VAL A 180 12.74 -16.78 -8.60
N VAL A 181 12.53 -15.77 -7.75
CA VAL A 181 11.83 -15.90 -6.47
C VAL A 181 10.46 -15.24 -6.58
N ILE A 182 9.41 -15.98 -6.21
CA ILE A 182 8.02 -15.50 -6.15
C ILE A 182 7.59 -15.49 -4.69
N LEU A 183 7.21 -14.30 -4.20
CA LEU A 183 6.71 -14.08 -2.84
C LEU A 183 5.22 -13.77 -2.91
N ASP A 184 4.37 -14.76 -2.62
CA ASP A 184 2.92 -14.61 -2.72
C ASP A 184 2.23 -14.73 -1.35
N PRO A 185 1.71 -13.62 -0.78
CA PRO A 185 1.87 -12.22 -1.21
C PRO A 185 3.10 -11.56 -0.56
N PHE A 186 3.70 -10.56 -1.23
CA PHE A 186 4.78 -9.74 -0.65
C PHE A 186 4.40 -9.06 0.67
N ILE A 187 3.12 -8.74 0.88
CA ILE A 187 2.67 -8.13 2.15
C ILE A 187 2.95 -9.03 3.36
N SER A 188 3.02 -10.35 3.16
CA SER A 188 3.30 -11.30 4.24
C SER A 188 4.78 -11.33 4.64
N THR A 189 5.68 -10.74 3.84
CA THR A 189 7.12 -10.71 4.16
C THR A 189 7.54 -9.53 5.02
N HIS A 190 6.59 -8.69 5.46
CA HIS A 190 6.90 -7.57 6.34
C HIS A 190 5.77 -7.29 7.33
N ARG A 191 6.11 -6.85 8.54
CA ARG A 191 5.11 -6.47 9.58
C ARG A 191 4.77 -4.98 9.58
N VAL A 192 5.18 -4.25 8.53
CA VAL A 192 5.02 -2.78 8.42
C VAL A 192 3.58 -2.36 8.21
N TYR A 193 2.85 -3.06 7.34
CA TYR A 193 1.46 -2.72 7.02
C TYR A 193 0.50 -2.99 8.18
N GLU A 194 0.61 -4.15 8.82
CA GLU A 194 -0.19 -4.49 10.02
C GLU A 194 0.01 -3.46 11.14
N ALA A 195 1.26 -3.02 11.36
CA ALA A 195 1.57 -1.96 12.30
C ALA A 195 0.93 -0.62 11.92
N ALA A 196 0.88 -0.28 10.62
CA ALA A 196 0.21 0.93 10.14
C ALA A 196 -1.32 0.87 10.31
N VAL A 197 -1.94 -0.28 10.03
CA VAL A 197 -3.38 -0.51 10.24
C VAL A 197 -3.72 -0.41 11.72
N SER A 198 -2.97 -1.10 12.59
CA SER A 198 -3.15 -1.01 14.05
C SER A 198 -2.99 0.42 14.56
N ARG A 199 -2.00 1.17 14.06
CA ARG A 199 -1.81 2.58 14.39
C ARG A 199 -2.99 3.45 13.93
N ARG A 200 -3.51 3.23 12.71
CA ARG A 200 -4.70 3.92 12.20
C ARG A 200 -5.90 3.65 13.12
N ASP A 201 -6.14 2.41 13.49
CA ASP A 201 -7.28 2.02 14.31
C ASP A 201 -7.16 2.56 15.74
N ALA A 202 -5.94 2.60 16.29
CA ALA A 202 -5.66 3.24 17.58
C ALA A 202 -5.93 4.75 17.54
N VAL A 203 -5.49 5.46 16.49
CA VAL A 203 -5.79 6.89 16.30
C VAL A 203 -7.29 7.13 16.14
N ALA A 204 -7.98 6.30 15.35
CA ALA A 204 -9.43 6.38 15.19
C ALA A 204 -10.18 6.13 16.51
N LYS A 205 -9.70 5.21 17.36
CA LYS A 205 -10.25 4.99 18.69
C LYS A 205 -10.04 6.20 19.60
N ALA A 206 -8.81 6.72 19.70
CA ALA A 206 -8.50 7.90 20.50
C ALA A 206 -9.35 9.10 20.08
N LEU A 207 -9.50 9.33 18.77
CA LEU A 207 -10.36 10.38 18.24
C LEU A 207 -11.83 10.20 18.68
N ARG A 208 -12.37 8.98 18.66
CA ARG A 208 -13.74 8.70 19.12
C ARG A 208 -13.93 8.93 20.62
N GLU A 209 -12.91 8.65 21.43
CA GLU A 209 -12.95 8.85 22.88
C GLU A 209 -12.86 10.34 23.26
N ASP A 210 -12.02 11.11 22.57
CA ASP A 210 -11.83 12.54 22.83
C ASP A 210 -12.94 13.42 22.23
N TYR A 211 -13.55 12.98 21.11
CA TYR A 211 -14.54 13.77 20.38
C TYR A 211 -15.72 14.24 21.24
N PRO A 212 -16.37 13.42 22.10
CA PRO A 212 -17.45 13.89 22.97
C PRO A 212 -17.05 15.02 23.91
N ARG A 213 -15.82 14.98 24.47
CA ARG A 213 -15.30 16.04 25.34
C ARG A 213 -15.09 17.33 24.54
N LEU A 214 -14.40 17.25 23.41
CA LEU A 214 -14.15 18.41 22.53
C LEU A 214 -15.45 19.02 22.00
N ALA A 215 -16.41 18.19 21.60
CA ALA A 215 -17.73 18.63 21.17
C ALA A 215 -18.51 19.29 22.33
N GLY A 216 -18.40 18.75 23.55
CA GLY A 216 -18.99 19.32 24.75
C GLY A 216 -18.42 20.70 25.10
N GLU A 217 -17.09 20.85 25.05
CA GLU A 217 -16.38 22.12 25.26
C GLU A 217 -16.80 23.17 24.23
N LEU A 218 -16.83 22.79 22.95
CA LEU A 218 -17.27 23.67 21.88
C LEU A 218 -18.74 24.09 22.05
N ALA A 219 -19.62 23.17 22.44
CA ALA A 219 -21.02 23.48 22.71
C ALA A 219 -21.19 24.39 23.93
N ALA A 220 -20.35 24.26 24.95
CA ALA A 220 -20.36 25.14 26.12
C ALA A 220 -19.93 26.57 25.75
N LEU A 221 -18.84 26.72 24.99
CA LEU A 221 -18.39 28.01 24.46
C LEU A 221 -19.46 28.66 23.58
N ALA A 222 -20.12 27.86 22.73
CA ALA A 222 -21.21 28.34 21.89
C ALA A 222 -22.38 28.86 22.74
N ARG A 223 -22.81 28.12 23.77
CA ARG A 223 -23.88 28.58 24.68
C ARG A 223 -23.49 29.87 25.41
N GLN A 224 -22.26 29.98 25.88
CA GLN A 224 -21.77 31.18 26.57
C GLN A 224 -21.80 32.39 25.63
N LEU A 225 -21.32 32.22 24.39
CA LEU A 225 -21.37 33.27 23.37
C LEU A 225 -22.81 33.70 23.08
N ALA A 226 -23.73 32.76 22.91
CA ALA A 226 -25.15 33.06 22.69
C ALA A 226 -25.77 33.87 23.83
N GLN A 227 -25.43 33.50 25.07
CA GLN A 227 -25.92 34.18 26.26
C GLN A 227 -25.37 35.61 26.35
N THR A 228 -24.06 35.80 26.15
CA THR A 228 -23.44 37.13 26.11
C THR A 228 -24.04 38.01 25.03
N GLU A 229 -24.30 37.47 23.83
CA GLU A 229 -24.98 38.23 22.78
C GLU A 229 -26.42 38.63 23.14
N ALA A 230 -27.17 37.76 23.82
CA ALA A 230 -28.51 38.08 24.29
C ALA A 230 -28.47 39.19 25.35
N GLU A 231 -27.51 39.14 26.28
CA GLU A 231 -27.26 40.20 27.28
C GLU A 231 -26.91 41.53 26.61
N VAL A 232 -26.01 41.53 25.61
CA VAL A 232 -25.66 42.74 24.84
C VAL A 232 -26.89 43.31 24.12
N ARG A 233 -27.73 42.46 23.51
CA ARG A 233 -28.97 42.93 22.86
C ARG A 233 -29.94 43.55 23.85
N LEU A 234 -30.10 42.95 25.04
CA LEU A 234 -30.97 43.50 26.08
C LEU A 234 -30.42 44.84 26.60
N ALA A 235 -29.13 44.89 26.93
CA ALA A 235 -28.46 46.12 27.36
C ALA A 235 -28.56 47.24 26.32
N ASN A 236 -28.47 46.92 25.04
CA ASN A 236 -28.67 47.89 23.95
C ASN A 236 -30.12 48.38 23.82
N ARG A 237 -31.12 47.57 24.21
CA ARG A 237 -32.54 47.99 24.25
C ARG A 237 -32.83 48.90 25.44
N GLU A 238 -32.23 48.63 26.59
CA GLU A 238 -32.45 49.38 27.84
C GLU A 238 -31.47 50.54 28.03
N ARG A 239 -30.63 50.80 27.03
CA ARG A 239 -29.57 51.80 27.05
C ARG A 239 -30.13 53.24 27.10
N PRO A 240 -29.54 54.13 27.92
CA PRO A 240 -29.81 55.58 27.87
C PRO A 240 -29.48 56.20 26.50
N GLU A 241 -30.25 57.21 26.06
CA GLU A 241 -30.08 57.84 24.73
C GLU A 241 -28.70 58.49 24.52
N ASP A 242 -28.07 58.97 25.60
CA ASP A 242 -26.76 59.64 25.58
C ASP A 242 -25.57 58.67 25.52
N ARG A 243 -25.81 57.36 25.66
CA ARG A 243 -24.76 56.33 25.63
C ARG A 243 -24.63 55.71 24.24
N PRO A 244 -23.41 55.30 23.82
CA PRO A 244 -23.22 54.57 22.56
C PRO A 244 -23.74 53.14 22.67
N LEU A 245 -24.11 52.54 21.53
CA LEU A 245 -24.43 51.10 21.44
C LEU A 245 -23.22 50.27 21.84
N ILE A 246 -23.46 49.16 22.54
CA ILE A 246 -22.51 48.09 22.77
C ILE A 246 -22.45 47.27 21.47
N VAL A 247 -21.53 47.63 20.60
CA VAL A 247 -21.23 46.98 19.31
C VAL A 247 -19.74 46.68 19.22
N GLY A 248 -19.35 45.77 18.31
CA GLY A 248 -17.93 45.45 18.13
C GLY A 248 -17.12 46.70 17.72
N PRO A 249 -15.84 46.84 18.15
CA PRO A 249 -15.01 48.02 17.84
C PRO A 249 -14.91 48.31 16.33
N GLU A 250 -14.93 47.27 15.51
CA GLU A 250 -14.85 47.38 14.06
C GLU A 250 -16.18 47.85 13.42
N GLU A 251 -17.33 47.46 14.00
CA GLU A 251 -18.66 47.90 13.59
C GLU A 251 -18.91 49.36 13.98
N MET A 252 -18.41 49.80 15.14
CA MET A 252 -18.40 51.22 15.54
C MET A 252 -17.69 52.12 14.52
N VAL A 253 -16.61 51.63 13.91
CA VAL A 253 -15.79 52.40 12.96
C VAL A 253 -16.37 52.37 11.55
N ARG A 254 -16.95 51.25 11.12
CA ARG A 254 -17.38 51.04 9.73
C ARG A 254 -18.86 51.30 9.49
N GLY A 255 -19.69 51.35 10.52
CA GLY A 255 -21.16 51.41 10.38
C GLY A 255 -21.77 50.12 9.79
N VAL A 256 -20.94 49.12 9.51
CA VAL A 256 -21.30 47.79 9.03
C VAL A 256 -20.38 46.76 9.69
N PRO A 257 -20.85 45.54 9.98
CA PRO A 257 -20.01 44.50 10.54
C PRO A 257 -18.84 44.16 9.61
N PRO A 258 -17.68 43.75 10.15
CA PRO A 258 -16.45 43.54 9.38
C PRO A 258 -16.54 42.48 8.27
N ASN A 259 -17.60 41.66 8.27
CA ASN A 259 -17.80 40.56 7.33
C ASN A 259 -18.98 40.77 6.36
N GLY A 260 -19.46 42.00 6.17
CA GLY A 260 -20.58 42.30 5.24
C GLY A 260 -21.92 41.74 5.70
N MET A 261 -22.10 41.54 7.01
CA MET A 261 -23.29 40.95 7.60
C MET A 261 -24.36 42.02 7.87
N VAL A 262 -25.63 41.73 7.56
CA VAL A 262 -26.76 42.63 7.83
C VAL A 262 -27.47 42.12 9.10
N GLY A 263 -27.35 42.85 10.21
CA GLY A 263 -28.33 42.80 11.32
C GLY A 263 -28.35 41.61 12.29
N SER A 264 -27.43 40.63 12.23
CA SER A 264 -27.42 39.55 13.23
C SER A 264 -26.05 38.86 13.29
N SER A 265 -25.67 38.40 14.49
CA SER A 265 -24.35 37.88 14.84
C SER A 265 -23.84 36.71 13.99
N MET A 266 -22.57 36.32 14.16
CA MET A 266 -21.98 35.14 13.51
C MET A 266 -22.66 33.83 13.95
N PHE A 267 -23.37 33.85 15.07
CA PHE A 267 -23.82 32.66 15.79
C PHE A 267 -24.84 31.78 15.03
N PRO A 268 -25.90 32.33 14.40
CA PRO A 268 -26.87 31.51 13.66
C PRO A 268 -26.20 30.77 12.49
N ARG A 269 -25.30 31.43 11.76
CA ARG A 269 -24.58 30.83 10.62
C ARG A 269 -23.44 29.90 11.03
N LEU A 270 -22.83 30.12 12.20
CA LEU A 270 -21.84 29.20 12.75
C LEU A 270 -22.52 27.88 13.16
N LEU A 271 -23.69 27.94 13.80
CA LEU A 271 -24.51 26.76 14.10
C LEU A 271 -25.05 26.08 12.83
N ASP A 272 -25.44 26.83 11.80
CA ASP A 272 -25.89 26.27 10.51
C ASP A 272 -24.77 25.52 9.76
N ARG A 273 -23.49 25.81 10.05
CA ARG A 273 -22.32 25.19 9.41
C ARG A 273 -21.54 24.24 10.33
N LEU A 274 -21.80 24.30 11.63
CA LEU A 274 -21.23 23.41 12.62
C LEU A 274 -22.18 22.23 12.77
N TYR A 275 -21.95 21.19 11.96
CA TYR A 275 -22.64 19.90 12.09
C TYR A 275 -22.16 19.20 13.37
N LEU A 276 -22.71 19.60 14.51
CA LEU A 276 -22.64 18.82 15.73
C LEU A 276 -23.68 17.69 15.58
N PRO A 277 -23.29 16.42 15.75
CA PRO A 277 -24.21 15.30 15.74
C PRO A 277 -25.36 15.61 16.69
N ASN A 278 -26.58 15.69 16.16
CA ASN A 278 -27.76 15.66 17.02
C ASN A 278 -27.78 14.25 17.61
N LEU A 279 -27.31 14.11 18.85
CA LEU A 279 -27.33 12.85 19.60
C LEU A 279 -28.77 12.56 20.03
N ASP A 280 -29.64 12.32 19.06
CA ASP A 280 -30.93 11.70 19.31
C ASP A 280 -30.66 10.28 19.86
N ARG A 281 -31.06 10.07 21.11
CA ARG A 281 -30.87 8.80 21.83
C ARG A 281 -31.51 7.62 21.09
N ILE A 282 -32.57 7.86 20.30
CA ILE A 282 -33.25 6.84 19.51
C ILE A 282 -32.40 6.45 18.28
N GLN A 283 -31.83 7.43 17.58
CA GLN A 283 -30.91 7.19 16.45
C GLN A 283 -29.63 6.48 16.89
N GLN A 284 -29.10 6.85 18.07
CA GLN A 284 -27.92 6.21 18.67
C GLN A 284 -28.18 4.75 19.05
N ALA A 285 -29.36 4.43 19.58
CA ALA A 285 -29.78 3.05 19.89
C ALA A 285 -30.02 2.20 18.64
N ALA A 286 -30.37 2.83 17.50
CA ALA A 286 -30.61 2.14 16.23
C ALA A 286 -29.34 1.91 15.39
N GLY A 287 -28.18 2.45 15.78
CA GLY A 287 -26.90 2.21 15.09
C GLY A 287 -26.74 2.91 13.74
N ASN A 288 -27.55 3.93 13.43
CA ASN A 288 -27.47 4.66 12.17
C ASN A 288 -26.21 5.55 12.11
N ALA A 289 -25.61 5.67 10.92
CA ALA A 289 -24.45 6.52 10.70
C ALA A 289 -24.82 8.00 10.86
N VAL A 290 -24.02 8.72 11.66
CA VAL A 290 -24.15 10.16 11.95
C VAL A 290 -23.98 11.06 10.70
N TRP A 291 -23.50 10.49 9.59
CA TRP A 291 -23.07 11.22 8.39
C TRP A 291 -23.77 10.74 7.11
N SER A 292 -25.08 10.45 7.12
CA SER A 292 -25.82 10.24 5.85
C SER A 292 -26.39 11.58 5.38
N PRO A 293 -25.88 12.20 4.29
CA PRO A 293 -26.40 13.46 3.77
C PRO A 293 -27.81 13.33 3.19
N ASP A 294 -28.23 12.10 2.88
CA ASP A 294 -29.49 11.81 2.24
C ASP A 294 -30.45 11.12 3.20
N LYS A 295 -31.32 11.92 3.84
CA LYS A 295 -32.74 11.61 4.17
C LYS A 295 -33.32 12.68 5.10
N VAL A 296 -33.41 13.90 4.60
CA VAL A 296 -34.44 14.87 5.04
C VAL A 296 -35.22 15.30 3.80
N ALA A 297 -35.99 14.37 3.27
CA ALA A 297 -37.12 14.67 2.41
C ALA A 297 -38.18 13.58 2.61
N THR A 298 -39.37 14.02 3.01
CA THR A 298 -40.66 13.30 3.04
C THR A 298 -40.78 12.09 3.98
N ALA A 299 -41.23 12.32 5.22
CA ALA A 299 -42.62 12.12 5.66
C ALA A 299 -42.79 12.73 7.06
#